data_AF-A0A4S2RQ42-F1
#
_entry.id   AF-A0A4S2RQ42-F1
#
_cell.length_a   1.000
_cell.length_b   1.000
_cell.length_c   1.000
_cell.angle_alpha   90.00
_cell.angle_beta   90.00
_cell.angle_gamma   90.00
#
_symmetry.space_group_name_H-M   'P 1'
#
loop_
_entity.id
_entity.type
_entity.pdbx_description
1 polymer ?
#
loop_
_entity_poly.entity_id
_entity_poly.type
_entity_poly.pdbx_seq_one_letter_code
_entity_poly.pdbx_strand_id
1 'polypeptide(L)'
;MTMNVPMVPADRVHFCAGGFPPRPRGNPSGVDRDQESSSGGRISKHVGWWIAALAGLAGIAGLIFAILTWDRFTVDDWVKVANAACDDLHGQVVKEFREAESSLVVLVDGGYQPVDYQTAATAWDALAATERQLTSGLGKIETPDSHEKEIAVLLEAMNDVSDQDEALAGELRKEVVRRDSQIAVDIAEKRREYVDQTNARLTKLKVKHCLAGE
;
A
#
# COMPACT_ATOMS: atom_id res chain seq x y z
N MET A 1 -10.94 -29.45 46.29
CA MET A 1 -12.16 -29.15 45.50
C MET A 1 -11.75 -29.05 44.05
N THR A 2 -12.07 -30.08 43.26
CA THR A 2 -11.78 -30.17 41.83
C THR A 2 -12.94 -29.54 41.06
N MET A 3 -12.67 -28.46 40.31
CA MET A 3 -13.67 -27.83 39.44
C MET A 3 -13.59 -28.45 38.04
N ASN A 4 -14.69 -29.08 37.63
CA ASN A 4 -14.94 -29.53 36.26
C ASN A 4 -15.21 -28.32 35.36
N VAL A 5 -14.48 -28.21 34.25
CA VAL A 5 -14.76 -27.25 33.18
C VAL A 5 -15.45 -28.00 32.03
N PRO A 6 -16.66 -27.57 31.59
CA PRO A 6 -17.35 -28.21 30.48
C PRO A 6 -16.76 -27.78 29.12
N MET A 7 -16.55 -28.78 28.27
CA MET A 7 -16.05 -28.67 26.90
C MET A 7 -17.22 -28.32 25.97
N VAL A 8 -17.13 -27.21 25.23
CA VAL A 8 -18.14 -26.77 24.26
C VAL A 8 -17.78 -27.31 22.87
N PRO A 9 -18.71 -27.96 22.13
CA PRO A 9 -18.44 -28.45 20.78
C PRO A 9 -18.41 -27.32 19.75
N ALA A 10 -17.41 -27.37 18.87
CA ALA A 10 -17.27 -26.50 17.71
C ALA A 10 -18.18 -26.99 16.58
N ASP A 11 -19.23 -26.22 16.27
CA ASP A 11 -20.14 -26.53 15.16
C ASP A 11 -20.22 -25.36 14.17
N ARG A 12 -19.99 -25.73 12.90
CA ARG A 12 -20.48 -25.13 11.64
C ARG A 12 -20.27 -23.63 11.40
N VAL A 13 -19.30 -23.33 10.53
CA VAL A 13 -19.30 -22.10 9.72
C VAL A 13 -19.78 -22.45 8.31
N HIS A 14 -20.93 -21.88 7.90
CA HIS A 14 -21.49 -21.97 6.56
C HIS A 14 -20.73 -21.05 5.59
N PHE A 15 -20.19 -21.61 4.50
CA PHE A 15 -19.67 -20.86 3.36
C PHE A 15 -20.82 -20.46 2.43
N CYS A 16 -21.09 -19.16 2.29
CA CYS A 16 -21.95 -18.64 1.22
C CYS A 16 -21.08 -18.24 0.01
N ALA A 17 -21.26 -18.94 -1.10
CA ALA A 17 -20.69 -18.60 -2.40
C ALA A 17 -21.50 -17.45 -3.02
N GLY A 18 -20.90 -16.26 -3.08
CA GLY A 18 -21.45 -15.09 -3.77
C GLY A 18 -21.07 -15.09 -5.26
N GLY A 19 -22.08 -15.05 -6.13
CA GLY A 19 -21.95 -15.17 -7.58
C GLY A 19 -21.40 -13.92 -8.29
N PHE A 20 -20.71 -14.16 -9.40
CA PHE A 20 -20.27 -13.16 -10.36
C PHE A 20 -21.41 -12.76 -11.31
N PRO A 21 -21.61 -11.46 -11.59
CA PRO A 21 -22.51 -11.03 -12.66
C PRO A 21 -21.86 -11.18 -14.06
N PRO A 22 -22.63 -11.50 -15.12
CA PRO A 22 -22.12 -11.61 -16.49
C PRO A 22 -21.88 -10.24 -17.16
N ARG A 23 -20.82 -10.15 -17.98
CA ARG A 23 -20.51 -9.00 -18.84
C ARG A 23 -21.46 -8.90 -20.05
N PRO A 24 -21.80 -7.68 -20.53
CA PRO A 24 -22.54 -7.51 -21.77
C PRO A 24 -21.65 -7.68 -23.01
N ARG A 25 -22.14 -8.46 -24.00
CA ARG A 25 -21.62 -8.54 -25.38
C ARG A 25 -22.15 -7.37 -26.20
N GLY A 26 -21.25 -6.51 -26.69
CA GLY A 26 -21.54 -5.55 -27.75
C GLY A 26 -21.43 -6.22 -29.12
N ASN A 27 -22.47 -6.05 -29.94
CA ASN A 27 -22.64 -6.62 -31.27
C ASN A 27 -22.14 -5.62 -32.34
N PRO A 28 -21.41 -6.04 -33.39
CA PRO A 28 -21.03 -5.18 -34.51
C PRO A 28 -22.03 -5.34 -35.67
N SER A 29 -22.63 -4.25 -36.17
CA SER A 29 -23.48 -4.30 -37.37
C SER A 29 -23.61 -2.94 -38.07
N GLY A 30 -23.44 -2.95 -39.40
CA GLY A 30 -23.91 -1.92 -40.35
C GLY A 30 -22.82 -0.94 -40.82
N VAL A 31 -22.15 -1.11 -41.96
CA VAL A 31 -22.61 -1.02 -43.37
C VAL A 31 -23.09 0.39 -43.74
N ASP A 32 -22.34 1.10 -44.59
CA ASP A 32 -22.86 1.47 -45.91
C ASP A 32 -21.77 1.96 -46.88
N ARG A 33 -22.15 1.83 -48.15
CA ARG A 33 -21.38 1.79 -49.39
C ARG A 33 -21.39 3.14 -50.12
N ASP A 34 -20.40 3.25 -51.01
CA ASP A 34 -20.38 3.98 -52.30
C ASP A 34 -20.46 5.51 -52.33
N GLN A 35 -19.39 6.15 -52.83
CA GLN A 35 -19.54 7.04 -53.99
C GLN A 35 -18.24 7.21 -54.79
N GLU A 36 -18.27 6.71 -56.01
CA GLU A 36 -17.32 6.93 -57.09
C GLU A 36 -17.70 8.24 -57.83
N SER A 37 -16.74 9.12 -58.11
CA SER A 37 -16.55 9.70 -59.45
C SER A 37 -15.42 10.73 -59.50
N SER A 38 -14.63 10.55 -60.55
CA SER A 38 -13.48 11.32 -60.99
C SER A 38 -13.87 12.74 -61.45
N SER A 39 -13.06 13.74 -61.10
CA SER A 39 -12.98 15.00 -61.85
C SER A 39 -11.52 15.42 -61.97
N GLY A 40 -11.08 15.55 -63.22
CA GLY A 40 -9.68 15.70 -63.59
C GLY A 40 -9.09 17.07 -63.25
N GLY A 41 -7.81 17.04 -62.88
CA GLY A 41 -6.94 18.21 -62.81
C GLY A 41 -5.50 17.80 -63.06
N ARG A 42 -5.03 18.00 -64.30
CA ARG A 42 -3.62 17.81 -64.69
C ARG A 42 -2.76 18.91 -64.03
N ILE A 43 -2.36 18.76 -62.77
CA ILE A 43 -1.20 19.48 -62.19
C ILE A 43 -0.57 18.59 -61.09
N SER A 44 0.77 18.47 -61.12
CA SER A 44 1.66 18.03 -60.03
C SER A 44 1.94 16.54 -59.77
N LYS A 45 2.49 15.84 -60.78
CA LYS A 45 3.16 14.53 -60.59
C LYS A 45 4.38 14.54 -59.63
N HIS A 46 4.79 15.70 -59.11
CA HIS A 46 5.94 15.82 -58.19
C HIS A 46 5.57 16.16 -56.74
N VAL A 47 4.34 16.58 -56.43
CA VAL A 47 3.96 16.97 -55.06
C VAL A 47 3.56 15.74 -54.21
N GLY A 48 3.01 14.70 -54.85
CA GLY A 48 2.62 13.46 -54.15
C GLY A 48 3.79 12.67 -53.54
N TRP A 49 4.99 12.78 -54.09
CA TRP A 49 6.19 12.09 -53.54
C TRP A 49 6.66 12.72 -52.22
N TRP A 50 6.57 14.05 -52.07
CA TRP A 50 6.97 14.74 -50.84
C TRP A 50 5.98 14.51 -49.69
N ILE A 51 4.68 14.35 -49.98
CA ILE A 51 3.66 14.06 -48.96
C ILE A 51 3.87 12.65 -48.38
N ALA A 52 4.24 11.66 -49.21
CA ALA A 52 4.57 10.32 -48.74
C ALA A 52 5.86 10.29 -47.89
N ALA A 53 6.86 11.10 -48.24
CA ALA A 53 8.10 11.24 -47.47
C ALA A 53 7.89 11.94 -46.11
N LEU A 54 7.05 12.97 -46.06
CA LEU A 54 6.69 13.66 -44.81
C LEU A 54 5.83 12.80 -43.88
N ALA A 55 4.91 12.00 -44.41
CA ALA A 55 4.15 11.03 -43.61
C ALA A 55 5.06 9.96 -42.97
N GLY A 56 6.11 9.53 -43.67
CA GLY A 56 7.13 8.63 -43.14
C GLY A 56 7.97 9.25 -42.01
N LEU A 57 8.35 10.52 -42.13
CA LEU A 57 9.08 11.25 -41.09
C LEU A 57 8.20 11.57 -39.86
N ALA A 58 6.91 11.87 -40.04
CA ALA A 58 5.98 12.03 -38.93
C ALA A 58 5.75 10.70 -38.17
N GLY A 59 5.71 9.57 -38.89
CA GLY A 59 5.65 8.24 -38.29
C GLY A 59 6.91 7.89 -37.49
N ILE A 60 8.11 8.19 -38.00
CA ILE A 60 9.38 7.95 -37.30
C ILE A 60 9.55 8.91 -36.11
N ALA A 61 9.20 10.19 -36.25
CA ALA A 61 9.21 11.15 -35.14
C ALA A 61 8.20 10.75 -34.06
N GLY A 62 7.01 10.26 -34.42
CA GLY A 62 6.04 9.70 -33.50
C GLY A 62 6.52 8.41 -32.83
N LEU A 63 7.30 7.57 -33.53
CA LEU A 63 7.88 6.34 -32.97
C LEU A 63 9.07 6.65 -32.02
N ILE A 64 9.91 7.62 -32.38
CA ILE A 64 10.99 8.13 -31.52
C ILE A 64 10.38 8.83 -30.31
N PHE A 65 9.32 9.61 -30.47
CA PHE A 65 8.57 10.19 -29.36
C PHE A 65 7.94 9.09 -28.52
N ALA A 66 7.26 8.08 -29.07
CA ALA A 66 6.69 6.98 -28.31
C ALA A 66 7.73 6.07 -27.61
N ILE A 67 8.96 5.97 -28.12
CA ILE A 67 10.08 5.26 -27.48
C ILE A 67 10.76 6.14 -26.42
N LEU A 68 10.78 7.47 -26.60
CA LEU A 68 11.30 8.44 -25.63
C LEU A 68 10.27 8.82 -24.53
N THR A 69 8.97 8.70 -24.85
CA THR A 69 7.80 8.90 -23.99
C THR A 69 7.09 7.58 -23.70
N TRP A 70 7.80 6.46 -23.81
CA TRP A 70 7.50 5.34 -22.92
C TRP A 70 7.74 5.92 -21.54
N ASP A 71 6.64 6.44 -20.95
CA ASP A 71 6.60 7.14 -19.68
C ASP A 71 7.31 6.25 -18.67
N ARG A 72 8.61 6.50 -18.49
CA ARG A 72 9.38 5.84 -17.46
C ARG A 72 8.72 6.32 -16.19
N PHE A 73 8.00 5.43 -15.53
CA PHE A 73 7.36 5.69 -14.27
C PHE A 73 8.35 6.46 -13.39
N THR A 74 8.03 7.72 -13.11
CA THR A 74 8.98 8.63 -12.46
C THR A 74 8.84 8.53 -10.94
N VAL A 75 9.80 9.12 -10.22
CA VAL A 75 9.66 9.26 -8.76
C VAL A 75 8.45 10.11 -8.40
N ASP A 76 8.13 11.14 -9.17
CA ASP A 76 6.96 11.99 -8.88
C ASP A 76 5.64 11.21 -9.06
N ASP A 77 5.58 10.31 -10.05
CA ASP A 77 4.45 9.39 -10.22
C ASP A 77 4.36 8.41 -9.04
N TRP A 78 5.50 7.83 -8.65
CA TRP A 78 5.58 6.96 -7.46
C TRP A 78 5.07 7.67 -6.21
N VAL A 79 5.56 8.87 -5.93
CA VAL A 79 5.18 9.68 -4.77
C VAL A 79 3.69 9.99 -4.76
N LYS A 80 3.11 10.29 -5.91
CA LYS A 80 1.67 10.55 -6.02
C LYS A 80 0.84 9.33 -5.64
N VAL A 81 1.21 8.15 -6.13
CA VAL A 81 0.51 6.90 -5.82
C VAL A 81 0.76 6.48 -4.37
N ALA A 82 2.00 6.64 -3.88
CA ALA A 82 2.37 6.36 -2.49
C ALA A 82 1.59 7.24 -1.52
N ASN A 83 1.48 8.54 -1.78
CA ASN A 83 0.70 9.46 -0.97
C ASN A 83 -0.80 9.09 -0.95
N ALA A 84 -1.36 8.64 -2.08
CA ALA A 84 -2.75 8.16 -2.10
C ALA A 84 -2.92 6.90 -1.24
N ALA A 85 -2.00 5.93 -1.34
CA ALA A 85 -2.02 4.74 -0.49
C ALA A 85 -1.86 5.08 1.01
N CYS A 86 -1.03 6.08 1.32
CA CYS A 86 -0.89 6.61 2.66
C CYS A 86 -2.22 7.23 3.13
N ASP A 87 -2.85 8.11 2.34
CA ASP A 87 -4.11 8.76 2.70
C ASP A 87 -5.25 7.73 2.94
N ASP A 88 -5.29 6.63 2.18
CA ASP A 88 -6.29 5.56 2.30
C ASP A 88 -6.21 4.80 3.64
N LEU A 89 -5.00 4.57 4.16
CA LEU A 89 -4.78 3.76 5.37
C LEU A 89 -4.39 4.57 6.61
N HIS A 90 -3.97 5.82 6.45
CA HIS A 90 -3.45 6.63 7.56
C HIS A 90 -4.47 6.79 8.70
N GLY A 91 -5.74 7.00 8.37
CA GLY A 91 -6.80 7.09 9.38
C GLY A 91 -6.95 5.81 10.22
N GLN A 92 -6.74 4.64 9.60
CA GLN A 92 -6.76 3.35 10.29
C GLN A 92 -5.49 3.16 11.13
N VAL A 93 -4.30 3.44 10.58
CA VAL A 93 -3.02 3.35 11.32
C VAL A 93 -3.05 4.23 12.57
N VAL A 94 -3.50 5.48 12.46
CA VAL A 94 -3.63 6.40 13.61
C VAL A 94 -4.63 5.88 14.65
N LYS A 95 -5.76 5.31 14.21
CA LYS A 95 -6.75 4.73 15.11
C LYS A 95 -6.15 3.56 15.90
N GLU A 96 -5.57 2.57 15.22
CA GLU A 96 -4.98 1.39 15.85
C GLU A 96 -3.80 1.78 16.76
N PHE A 97 -3.00 2.77 16.37
CA PHE A 97 -1.92 3.29 17.21
C PHE A 97 -2.44 3.91 18.51
N ARG A 98 -3.49 4.73 18.46
CA ARG A 98 -4.10 5.30 19.67
C ARG A 98 -4.71 4.22 20.56
N GLU A 99 -5.33 3.19 19.99
CA GLU A 99 -5.85 2.05 20.75
C GLU A 99 -4.71 1.27 21.43
N ALA A 100 -3.61 1.03 20.71
CA ALA A 100 -2.42 0.38 21.24
C ALA A 100 -1.74 1.21 22.36
N GLU A 101 -1.56 2.52 22.16
CA GLU A 101 -0.98 3.41 23.18
C GLU A 101 -1.88 3.48 24.43
N SER A 102 -3.19 3.66 24.24
CA SER A 102 -4.14 3.69 25.35
C SER A 102 -4.12 2.40 26.17
N SER A 103 -3.88 1.25 25.53
CA SER A 103 -3.78 -0.04 26.23
C SER A 103 -2.55 -0.12 27.14
N LEU A 104 -1.43 0.54 26.78
CA LEU A 104 -0.25 0.64 27.64
C LEU A 104 -0.49 1.57 28.84
N VAL A 105 -1.22 2.67 28.64
CA VAL A 105 -1.59 3.57 29.75
C VAL A 105 -2.43 2.84 30.79
N VAL A 106 -3.38 2.01 30.36
CA VAL A 106 -4.17 1.17 31.27
C VAL A 106 -3.29 0.21 32.09
N LEU A 107 -2.24 -0.36 31.50
CA LEU A 107 -1.29 -1.21 32.23
C LEU A 107 -0.51 -0.44 33.30
N VAL A 108 -0.13 0.80 33.01
CA VAL A 108 0.59 1.67 33.95
C VAL A 108 -0.31 2.13 35.10
N ASP A 109 -1.57 2.49 34.81
CA ASP A 109 -2.49 3.12 35.78
C ASP A 109 -3.39 2.12 36.54
N GLY A 110 -3.84 1.05 35.88
CA GLY A 110 -4.88 0.12 36.35
C GLY A 110 -4.37 -1.09 37.14
N GLY A 111 -3.05 -1.29 37.16
CA GLY A 111 -2.40 -2.45 37.74
C GLY A 111 -2.41 -3.69 36.83
N TYR A 112 -1.47 -4.60 37.09
CA TYR A 112 -1.10 -5.69 36.19
C TYR A 112 -2.08 -6.89 36.23
N GLN A 113 -3.29 -6.75 35.65
CA GLN A 113 -4.16 -7.90 35.43
C GLN A 113 -3.81 -8.63 34.13
N PRO A 114 -3.86 -9.97 34.09
CA PRO A 114 -3.58 -10.75 32.88
C PRO A 114 -4.40 -10.35 31.65
N VAL A 115 -5.65 -9.90 31.85
CA VAL A 115 -6.55 -9.49 30.77
C VAL A 115 -6.09 -8.18 30.10
N ASP A 116 -5.48 -7.27 30.84
CA ASP A 116 -5.03 -5.98 30.31
C ASP A 116 -3.81 -6.17 29.39
N TYR A 117 -2.90 -7.08 29.75
CA TYR A 117 -1.76 -7.44 28.89
C TYR A 117 -2.20 -8.12 27.59
N GLN A 118 -3.20 -9.00 27.64
CA GLN A 118 -3.75 -9.63 26.44
C GLN A 118 -4.44 -8.60 25.54
N THR A 119 -5.19 -7.67 26.15
CA THR A 119 -5.83 -6.56 25.42
C THR A 119 -4.77 -5.69 24.74
N ALA A 120 -3.71 -5.33 25.47
CA ALA A 120 -2.60 -4.56 24.90
C ALA A 120 -1.91 -5.31 23.77
N ALA A 121 -1.56 -6.58 23.97
CA ALA A 121 -0.94 -7.39 22.92
C ALA A 121 -1.81 -7.49 21.66
N THR A 122 -3.13 -7.64 21.80
CA THR A 122 -4.05 -7.65 20.66
C THR A 122 -4.08 -6.32 19.93
N ALA A 123 -4.05 -5.19 20.65
CA ALA A 123 -4.02 -3.86 20.03
C ALA A 123 -2.71 -3.63 19.24
N TRP A 124 -1.58 -4.04 19.80
CA TRP A 124 -0.28 -3.96 19.12
C TRP A 124 -0.17 -4.87 17.88
N ASP A 125 -0.71 -6.10 17.93
CA ASP A 125 -0.84 -6.96 16.75
C ASP A 125 -1.69 -6.31 15.65
N ALA A 126 -2.80 -5.66 16.01
CA ALA A 126 -3.72 -5.02 15.07
C ALA A 126 -3.06 -3.83 14.36
N LEU A 127 -2.27 -3.04 15.11
CA LEU A 127 -1.42 -1.99 14.56
C LEU A 127 -0.38 -2.57 13.58
N ALA A 128 0.40 -3.56 14.01
CA ALA A 128 1.42 -4.20 13.17
C ALA A 128 0.83 -4.78 11.87
N ALA A 129 -0.36 -5.39 11.94
CA ALA A 129 -1.06 -5.91 10.77
C ALA A 129 -1.48 -4.79 9.80
N THR A 130 -1.97 -3.66 10.32
CA THR A 130 -2.39 -2.50 9.52
C THR A 130 -1.18 -1.84 8.84
N GLU A 131 -0.07 -1.69 9.56
CA GLU A 131 1.17 -1.16 9.00
C GLU A 131 1.74 -2.07 7.92
N ARG A 132 1.72 -3.40 8.10
CA ARG A 132 2.10 -4.35 7.04
C ARG A 132 1.20 -4.27 5.82
N GLN A 133 -0.10 -4.02 6.02
CA GLN A 133 -1.01 -3.79 4.91
C GLN A 133 -0.61 -2.52 4.12
N LEU A 134 -0.24 -1.45 4.82
CA LEU A 134 0.29 -0.23 4.21
C LEU A 134 1.60 -0.50 3.46
N THR A 135 2.59 -1.12 4.09
CA THR A 135 3.87 -1.48 3.47
C THR A 135 3.68 -2.39 2.25
N SER A 136 2.78 -3.38 2.34
CA SER A 136 2.41 -4.24 1.21
C SER A 136 1.71 -3.46 0.10
N GLY A 137 0.87 -2.47 0.43
CA GLY A 137 0.25 -1.57 -0.53
C GLY A 137 1.29 -0.75 -1.30
N LEU A 138 2.25 -0.17 -0.59
CA LEU A 138 3.35 0.59 -1.19
C LEU A 138 4.27 -0.29 -2.04
N GLY A 139 4.56 -1.52 -1.59
CA GLY A 139 5.39 -2.47 -2.35
C GLY A 139 4.75 -3.01 -3.63
N LYS A 140 3.45 -2.76 -3.87
CA LYS A 140 2.76 -3.10 -5.13
C LYS A 140 2.84 -1.98 -6.16
N ILE A 141 3.25 -0.77 -5.76
CA ILE A 141 3.43 0.36 -6.68
C ILE A 141 4.66 0.04 -7.55
N GLU A 142 4.56 0.28 -8.85
CA GLU A 142 5.69 0.16 -9.77
C GLU A 142 6.87 1.01 -9.26
N THR A 143 8.07 0.46 -9.17
CA THR A 143 9.21 1.19 -8.60
C THR A 143 10.05 1.82 -9.71
N PRO A 144 10.33 3.13 -9.67
CA PRO A 144 11.21 3.77 -10.65
C PRO A 144 12.64 3.25 -10.52
N ASP A 145 13.24 2.78 -11.63
CA ASP A 145 14.62 2.23 -11.67
C ASP A 145 15.66 3.15 -10.98
N SER A 146 15.46 4.47 -11.10
CA SER A 146 16.38 5.47 -10.54
C SER A 146 16.43 5.52 -9.01
N HIS A 147 15.42 4.98 -8.31
CA HIS A 147 15.27 5.03 -6.85
C HIS A 147 14.90 3.67 -6.25
N GLU A 148 15.14 2.57 -6.97
CA GLU A 148 14.77 1.22 -6.55
C GLU A 148 15.35 0.88 -5.17
N LYS A 149 16.62 1.23 -4.93
CA LYS A 149 17.29 0.96 -3.66
C LYS A 149 16.73 1.80 -2.52
N GLU A 150 16.50 3.09 -2.74
CA GLU A 150 15.93 3.98 -1.73
C GLU A 150 14.54 3.52 -1.30
N ILE A 151 13.71 3.11 -2.26
CA ILE A 151 12.35 2.61 -2.01
C ILE A 151 12.41 1.25 -1.32
N ALA A 152 13.28 0.33 -1.74
CA ALA A 152 13.46 -0.95 -1.07
C ALA A 152 13.85 -0.78 0.41
N VAL A 153 14.80 0.11 0.69
CA VAL A 153 15.23 0.41 2.07
C VAL A 153 14.13 1.10 2.87
N LEU A 154 13.28 1.93 2.26
CA LEU A 154 12.11 2.48 2.92
C LEU A 154 11.13 1.37 3.32
N LEU A 155 10.80 0.46 2.40
CA LEU A 155 9.85 -0.63 2.67
C LEU A 155 10.39 -1.59 3.73
N GLU A 156 11.70 -1.85 3.73
CA GLU A 156 12.37 -2.60 4.79
C GLU A 156 12.22 -1.90 6.15
N ALA A 157 12.52 -0.60 6.23
CA ALA A 157 12.36 0.16 7.47
C ALA A 157 10.90 0.19 7.97
N MET A 158 9.91 0.24 7.08
CA MET A 158 8.50 0.14 7.47
C MET A 158 8.15 -1.26 8.00
N ASN A 159 8.69 -2.32 7.42
CA ASN A 159 8.51 -3.68 7.97
C ASN A 159 9.19 -3.83 9.33
N ASP A 160 10.37 -3.23 9.53
CA ASP A 160 11.07 -3.25 10.82
C ASP A 160 10.21 -2.63 11.94
N VAL A 161 9.49 -1.52 11.66
CA VAL A 161 8.54 -0.92 12.61
C VAL A 161 7.46 -1.93 12.99
N SER A 162 6.80 -2.55 12.01
CA SER A 162 5.73 -3.53 12.26
C SER A 162 6.24 -4.79 12.97
N ASP A 163 7.47 -5.21 12.70
CA ASP A 163 8.11 -6.34 13.38
C ASP A 163 8.43 -6.01 14.84
N GLN A 164 8.81 -4.76 15.15
CA GLN A 164 8.95 -4.32 16.54
C GLN A 164 7.59 -4.29 17.26
N ASP A 165 6.53 -3.84 16.58
CA ASP A 165 5.17 -3.79 17.16
C ASP A 165 4.63 -5.20 17.44
N GLU A 166 4.87 -6.17 16.55
CA GLU A 166 4.55 -7.58 16.82
C GLU A 166 5.43 -8.16 17.94
N ALA A 167 6.72 -7.81 17.99
CA ALA A 167 7.60 -8.26 19.06
C ALA A 167 7.12 -7.74 20.43
N LEU A 168 6.66 -6.48 20.50
CA LEU A 168 6.03 -5.91 21.69
C LEU A 168 4.80 -6.72 22.12
N ALA A 169 3.90 -7.01 21.18
CA ALA A 169 2.73 -7.83 21.46
C ALA A 169 3.12 -9.24 21.98
N GLY A 170 4.17 -9.82 21.40
CA GLY A 170 4.77 -11.08 21.86
C GLY A 170 5.29 -11.01 23.29
N GLU A 171 5.98 -9.94 23.67
CA GLU A 171 6.48 -9.73 25.03
C GLU A 171 5.35 -9.45 26.02
N LEU A 172 4.37 -8.62 25.67
CA LEU A 172 3.19 -8.35 26.53
C LEU A 172 2.45 -9.65 26.91
N ARG A 173 2.33 -10.60 25.98
CA ARG A 173 1.75 -11.93 26.26
C ARG A 173 2.57 -12.75 27.24
N LYS A 174 3.90 -12.62 27.21
CA LYS A 174 4.82 -13.31 28.13
C LYS A 174 4.85 -12.62 29.49
N GLU A 175 4.72 -11.29 29.53
CA GLU A 175 4.92 -10.47 30.73
C GLU A 175 3.79 -10.59 31.74
N VAL A 176 2.62 -11.08 31.32
CA VAL A 176 1.57 -11.66 32.21
C VAL A 176 2.18 -12.58 33.29
N VAL A 177 3.30 -13.24 32.96
CA VAL A 177 3.99 -14.19 33.83
C VAL A 177 5.02 -13.52 34.76
N ARG A 178 5.59 -12.37 34.39
CA ARG A 178 6.78 -11.79 35.06
C ARG A 178 6.52 -10.49 35.84
N ARG A 179 5.50 -9.69 35.47
CA ARG A 179 5.08 -8.43 36.13
C ARG A 179 6.15 -7.33 36.20
N ASP A 180 7.11 -7.29 35.29
CA ASP A 180 8.10 -6.22 35.18
C ASP A 180 7.66 -5.21 34.11
N SER A 181 7.48 -3.96 34.51
CA SER A 181 6.84 -2.93 33.67
C SER A 181 7.79 -2.09 32.83
N GLN A 182 9.09 -2.25 33.04
CA GLN A 182 10.12 -1.47 32.34
C GLN A 182 10.13 -1.76 30.82
N ILE A 183 9.78 -2.99 30.44
CA ILE A 183 9.79 -3.48 29.06
C ILE A 183 8.87 -2.66 28.15
N ALA A 184 7.68 -2.27 28.63
CA ALA A 184 6.73 -1.49 27.83
C ALA A 184 7.26 -0.09 27.50
N VAL A 185 7.98 0.53 28.45
CA VAL A 185 8.57 1.87 28.27
C VAL A 185 9.73 1.81 27.27
N ASP A 186 10.64 0.86 27.45
CA ASP A 186 11.82 0.70 26.58
C ASP A 186 11.42 0.44 25.12
N ILE A 187 10.37 -0.35 24.91
CA ILE A 187 9.89 -0.66 23.56
C ILE A 187 9.16 0.53 22.94
N ALA A 188 8.37 1.29 23.71
CA ALA A 188 7.71 2.50 23.20
C ALA A 188 8.72 3.56 22.76
N GLU A 189 9.81 3.75 23.52
CA GLU A 189 10.91 4.66 23.14
C GLU A 189 11.60 4.17 21.87
N LYS A 190 11.93 2.89 21.80
CA LYS A 190 12.54 2.28 20.61
C LYS A 190 11.65 2.46 19.39
N ARG A 191 10.35 2.17 19.49
CA ARG A 191 9.40 2.34 18.37
C ARG A 191 9.42 3.78 17.84
N ARG A 192 9.41 4.78 18.72
CA ARG A 192 9.47 6.19 18.31
C ARG A 192 10.71 6.47 17.45
N GLU A 193 11.87 5.94 17.83
CA GLU A 193 13.09 6.08 17.04
C GLU A 193 12.94 5.50 15.62
N TYR A 194 12.39 4.28 15.48
CA TYR A 194 12.19 3.67 14.16
C TYR A 194 11.16 4.43 13.30
N VAL A 195 10.09 4.92 13.91
CA VAL A 195 9.08 5.74 13.22
C VAL A 195 9.70 7.05 12.75
N ASP A 196 10.49 7.73 13.57
CA ASP A 196 11.18 8.97 13.20
C ASP A 196 12.17 8.74 12.05
N GLN A 197 12.96 7.67 12.12
CA GLN A 197 13.89 7.30 11.05
C GLN A 197 13.14 6.99 9.73
N THR A 198 11.99 6.33 9.82
CA THR A 198 11.16 6.00 8.64
C THR A 198 10.50 7.24 8.05
N ASN A 199 9.97 8.13 8.90
CA ASN A 199 9.39 9.41 8.50
C ASN A 199 10.43 10.33 7.84
N ALA A 200 11.68 10.33 8.33
CA ALA A 200 12.77 11.04 7.66
C ALA A 200 13.06 10.49 6.25
N ARG A 201 12.96 9.17 6.05
CA ARG A 201 13.10 8.54 4.71
C ARG A 201 11.93 8.87 3.78
N LEU A 202 10.71 8.83 4.29
CA LEU A 202 9.51 9.26 3.56
C LEU A 202 9.65 10.71 3.10
N THR A 203 10.05 11.61 4.00
CA THR A 203 10.30 13.03 3.70
C THR A 203 11.37 13.21 2.62
N LYS A 204 12.47 12.44 2.67
CA LYS A 204 13.52 12.49 1.63
C LYS A 204 12.97 12.14 0.24
N LEU A 205 12.01 11.22 0.18
CA LEU A 205 11.31 10.83 -1.04
C LEU A 205 10.11 11.74 -1.36
N LYS A 206 9.83 12.78 -0.56
CA LYS A 206 8.64 13.65 -0.66
C LYS A 206 7.30 12.92 -0.48
N VAL A 207 7.31 11.78 0.20
CA VAL A 207 6.10 11.08 0.64
C VAL A 207 5.68 11.65 2.00
N LYS A 208 4.38 11.79 2.22
CA LYS A 208 3.79 12.17 3.50
C LYS A 208 4.12 11.13 4.57
N HIS A 209 4.11 11.55 5.83
CA HIS A 209 4.16 10.61 6.95
C HIS A 209 2.88 9.78 6.97
N CYS A 210 3.02 8.47 7.05
CA CYS A 210 1.91 7.53 7.01
C CYS A 210 1.89 6.57 8.19
N LEU A 211 2.99 6.50 8.94
CA LEU A 211 3.08 5.83 10.23
C LEU A 211 2.60 6.77 11.34
N ALA A 212 1.99 6.21 12.38
CA ALA A 212 1.57 6.98 13.54
C ALA A 212 2.71 7.11 14.56
N GLY A 213 3.06 8.35 14.90
CA GLY A 213 4.05 8.70 15.92
C GLY A 213 4.10 10.17 16.29
N GLU A 214 3.09 10.95 15.87
CA GLU A 214 2.97 12.41 16.09
C GLU A 214 1.98 12.75 17.21
#